data_AF-A0A0L0N0F7-F1
#
_entry.id   AF-A0A0L0N0F7-F1
#
_cell.length_a   1.000
_cell.length_b   1.000
_cell.length_c   1.000
_cell.angle_alpha   90.00
_cell.angle_beta   90.00
_cell.angle_gamma   90.00
#
_symmetry.space_group_name_H-M   'P 1'
#
loop_
_entity.id
_entity.type
_entity.pdbx_description
1 polymer ?
#
loop_
_entity_poly.entity_id
_entity_poly.type
_entity_poly.pdbx_seq_one_letter_code
_entity_poly.pdbx_strand_id
1 'polypeptide(L)'
;MSRTFADSSECHSVLADMHLQQLSFQRNQAIESPADCRKNYIARQLFRKLAAEGRLADREFRQGPSKLWCDDLRPANVLVNKEHQVAAVIEWEFSYAAPAKFLFSPPWWLLLTAPEDWKAGLDDWAAHYEPRLFAFLRALEAKEKELIIAGHLKESEILSPRMRESWEFLDEKFFGKNTSGDFTKRLGLLPPAQVEVMEEFVARKMDEKERQTCPCARSGQDAYAEDVWYTPGAQSEMPPDILGVGISTAPGARDGSDTPREAASNAGWI
;
A
#
# COMPACT_ATOMS: atom_id res chain seq x y z
N MET A 1 13.47 -2.67 -14.85
CA MET A 1 14.22 -3.84 -14.38
C MET A 1 13.27 -4.74 -13.61
N SER A 2 13.21 -6.03 -13.94
CA SER A 2 12.44 -7.01 -13.17
C SER A 2 13.26 -7.44 -11.95
N ARG A 3 12.72 -7.30 -10.74
CA ARG A 3 13.35 -7.76 -9.49
C ARG A 3 12.52 -8.93 -8.95
N THR A 4 13.17 -10.03 -8.66
CA THR A 4 12.56 -11.16 -7.94
C THR A 4 12.92 -11.04 -6.47
N PHE A 5 11.92 -11.09 -5.59
CA PHE A 5 12.13 -11.11 -4.15
C PHE A 5 12.45 -12.54 -3.68
N ALA A 6 13.37 -12.67 -2.72
CA ALA A 6 13.76 -13.96 -2.15
C ALA A 6 12.64 -14.55 -1.29
N ASP A 7 11.93 -13.71 -0.52
CA ASP A 7 10.82 -14.12 0.31
C ASP A 7 9.79 -12.98 0.47
N SER A 8 8.65 -13.27 1.12
CA SER A 8 7.63 -12.26 1.36
C SER A 8 8.09 -11.15 2.31
N SER A 9 9.06 -11.40 3.20
CA SER A 9 9.59 -10.36 4.09
C SER A 9 10.31 -9.28 3.30
N GLU A 10 11.15 -9.66 2.32
CA GLU A 10 11.80 -8.71 1.42
C GLU A 10 10.78 -7.90 0.62
N CYS A 11 9.73 -8.56 0.11
CA CYS A 11 8.64 -7.89 -0.59
C CYS A 11 7.97 -6.82 0.30
N HIS A 12 7.61 -7.16 1.55
CA HIS A 12 7.01 -6.18 2.48
C HIS A 12 7.95 -5.02 2.81
N SER A 13 9.26 -5.28 2.98
CA SER A 13 10.25 -4.22 3.23
C SER A 13 10.32 -3.24 2.06
N VAL A 14 10.39 -3.75 0.82
CA VAL A 14 10.42 -2.91 -0.38
C VAL A 14 9.11 -2.14 -0.54
N LEU A 15 7.96 -2.77 -0.32
CA LEU A 15 6.66 -2.08 -0.35
C LEU A 15 6.57 -0.97 0.70
N ALA A 16 7.09 -1.19 1.91
CA ALA A 16 7.08 -0.17 2.95
C ALA A 16 7.93 1.05 2.58
N ASP A 17 9.11 0.83 1.99
CA ASP A 17 9.96 1.89 1.47
C ASP A 17 9.27 2.64 0.32
N MET A 18 8.64 1.92 -0.61
CA MET A 18 7.89 2.50 -1.72
C MET A 18 6.73 3.39 -1.23
N HIS A 19 5.98 2.97 -0.20
CA HIS A 19 4.90 3.79 0.35
C HIS A 19 5.40 5.09 0.99
N LEU A 20 6.56 5.08 1.65
CA LEU A 20 7.20 6.29 2.18
C LEU A 20 7.73 7.19 1.06
N GLN A 21 8.37 6.60 0.04
CA GLN A 21 8.84 7.33 -1.13
C GLN A 21 7.67 8.01 -1.85
N GLN A 22 6.55 7.30 -2.04
CA GLN A 22 5.34 7.87 -2.61
C GLN A 22 4.85 9.06 -1.79
N LEU A 23 4.72 8.94 -0.46
CA LEU A 23 4.29 10.07 0.38
C LEU A 23 5.25 11.27 0.27
N SER A 24 6.55 11.01 0.12
CA SER A 24 7.54 12.06 -0.05
C SER A 24 7.38 12.83 -1.36
N PHE A 25 7.33 12.07 -2.46
CA PHE A 25 7.51 12.58 -3.81
C PHE A 25 6.20 12.95 -4.49
N GLN A 26 5.09 12.36 -4.05
CA GLN A 26 3.77 12.76 -4.50
C GLN A 26 3.54 14.20 -4.09
N ARG A 27 3.51 15.07 -5.10
CA ARG A 27 3.35 16.51 -4.93
C ARG A 27 1.88 16.86 -4.78
N ASN A 28 1.09 16.47 -5.76
CA ASN A 28 -0.33 16.83 -5.84
C ASN A 28 -1.18 15.94 -4.95
N GLN A 29 -2.13 16.57 -4.24
CA GLN A 29 -3.16 15.89 -3.44
C GLN A 29 -2.59 14.83 -2.47
N ALA A 30 -1.34 15.02 -2.03
CA ALA A 30 -0.67 14.07 -1.15
C ALA A 30 -1.12 14.21 0.31
N ILE A 31 -1.52 15.42 0.72
CA ILE A 31 -1.96 15.74 2.07
C ILE A 31 -3.07 16.79 2.10
N GLU A 32 -4.01 16.66 3.03
CA GLU A 32 -5.10 17.62 3.23
C GLU A 32 -4.76 18.68 4.27
N SER A 33 -4.08 18.29 5.34
CA SER A 33 -3.75 19.16 6.47
C SER A 33 -2.45 18.70 7.14
N PRO A 34 -1.85 19.52 8.04
CA PRO A 34 -0.72 19.07 8.84
C PRO A 34 -1.04 17.83 9.69
N ALA A 35 -2.28 17.69 10.17
CA ALA A 35 -2.70 16.52 10.95
C ALA A 35 -2.78 15.26 10.07
N ASP A 36 -3.34 15.39 8.86
CA ASP A 36 -3.38 14.33 7.87
C ASP A 36 -1.97 13.90 7.43
N CYS A 37 -1.06 14.84 7.21
CA CYS A 37 0.34 14.56 6.90
C CYS A 37 1.02 13.74 8.01
N ARG A 38 0.84 14.14 9.28
CA ARG A 38 1.40 13.40 10.44
C ARG A 38 0.82 11.99 10.51
N LYS A 39 -0.51 11.85 10.38
CA LYS A 39 -1.18 10.55 10.36
C LYS A 39 -0.61 9.64 9.27
N ASN A 40 -0.49 10.15 8.05
CA ASN A 40 0.05 9.42 6.90
C ASN A 40 1.52 9.01 7.08
N TYR A 41 2.34 9.89 7.66
CA TYR A 41 3.74 9.61 7.96
C TYR A 41 3.88 8.53 9.04
N ILE A 42 3.17 8.68 10.16
CA ILE A 42 3.19 7.73 11.29
C ILE A 42 2.75 6.35 10.82
N ALA A 43 1.64 6.24 10.07
CA ALA A 43 1.16 4.95 9.57
C ALA A 43 2.21 4.22 8.72
N ARG A 44 2.88 4.93 7.80
CA ARG A 44 3.90 4.34 6.91
C ARG A 44 5.20 3.99 7.65
N GLN A 45 5.61 4.80 8.62
CA GLN A 45 6.77 4.48 9.46
C GLN A 45 6.51 3.26 10.35
N LEU A 46 5.31 3.15 10.92
CA LEU A 46 4.92 1.97 11.69
C LEU A 46 4.84 0.73 10.82
N PHE A 47 4.26 0.83 9.63
CA PHE A 47 4.25 -0.25 8.66
C PHE A 47 5.68 -0.70 8.30
N ARG A 48 6.57 0.25 8.03
CA ARG A 48 7.99 -0.02 7.75
C ARG A 48 8.71 -0.67 8.92
N LYS A 49 8.45 -0.23 10.16
CA LYS A 49 8.99 -0.85 11.36
C LYS A 49 8.55 -2.32 11.47
N LEU A 50 7.26 -2.61 11.25
CA LEU A 50 6.76 -3.98 11.25
C LEU A 50 7.39 -4.84 10.15
N ALA A 51 7.63 -4.26 8.97
CA ALA A 51 8.32 -4.94 7.87
C ALA A 51 9.77 -5.28 8.26
N ALA A 52 10.51 -4.32 8.81
CA ALA A 52 11.89 -4.49 9.25
C ALA A 52 12.03 -5.51 10.40
N GLU A 53 11.06 -5.56 11.31
CA GLU A 53 10.97 -6.56 12.38
C GLU A 53 10.52 -7.95 11.88
N GLY A 54 10.18 -8.09 10.58
CA GLY A 54 9.68 -9.32 9.98
C GLY A 54 8.30 -9.75 10.50
N ARG A 55 7.55 -8.84 11.11
CA ARG A 55 6.24 -9.11 11.75
C ARG A 55 5.07 -9.14 10.77
N LEU A 56 5.26 -8.62 9.56
CA LEU A 56 4.26 -8.67 8.49
C LEU A 56 4.24 -10.03 7.77
N ALA A 57 5.42 -10.64 7.60
CA ALA A 57 5.58 -11.93 6.94
C ALA A 57 5.04 -13.06 7.83
N ASP A 58 4.17 -13.88 7.25
CA ASP A 58 3.71 -15.11 7.90
C ASP A 58 4.76 -16.22 7.73
N ARG A 59 4.97 -17.06 8.76
CA ARG A 59 5.91 -18.18 8.67
C ARG A 59 5.45 -19.24 7.66
N GLU A 60 4.15 -19.49 7.56
CA GLU A 60 3.55 -20.46 6.64
C GLU A 60 3.77 -20.05 5.17
N PHE A 61 3.62 -18.76 4.87
CA PHE A 61 3.68 -18.22 3.50
C PHE A 61 4.96 -17.45 3.20
N ARG A 62 5.98 -17.53 4.07
CA ARG A 62 7.21 -16.73 3.92
C ARG A 62 7.86 -16.98 2.57
N GLN A 63 7.97 -18.25 2.19
CA GLN A 63 8.62 -18.72 0.96
C GLN A 63 7.64 -18.81 -0.23
N GLY A 64 6.40 -18.34 -0.06
CA GLY A 64 5.37 -18.37 -1.10
C GLY A 64 4.18 -19.27 -0.75
N PRO A 65 3.29 -19.53 -1.74
CA PRO A 65 3.42 -19.10 -3.14
C PRO A 65 3.24 -17.59 -3.32
N SER A 66 3.77 -17.06 -4.43
CA SER A 66 3.32 -15.77 -4.96
C SER A 66 2.13 -16.00 -5.88
N LYS A 67 1.14 -15.12 -5.83
CA LYS A 67 -0.11 -15.20 -6.59
C LYS A 67 -0.31 -13.91 -7.38
N LEU A 68 -1.00 -14.01 -8.52
CA LEU A 68 -1.45 -12.81 -9.23
C LEU A 68 -2.45 -12.07 -8.34
N TRP A 69 -2.18 -10.80 -8.10
CA TRP A 69 -2.98 -9.89 -7.32
C TRP A 69 -3.30 -8.66 -8.17
N CYS A 70 -4.45 -8.04 -7.92
CA CYS A 70 -4.85 -6.78 -8.53
C CYS A 70 -5.59 -5.95 -7.47
N ASP A 71 -5.13 -4.73 -7.25
CA ASP A 71 -5.67 -3.84 -6.21
C ASP A 71 -7.07 -3.31 -6.52
N ASP A 72 -7.50 -3.39 -7.79
CA ASP A 72 -8.76 -2.80 -8.27
C ASP A 72 -9.74 -3.82 -8.88
N LEU A 73 -9.88 -5.00 -8.28
CA LEU A 73 -10.94 -5.96 -8.67
C LEU A 73 -12.33 -5.60 -8.11
N ARG A 74 -12.72 -4.33 -8.25
CA ARG A 74 -14.02 -3.79 -7.85
C ARG A 74 -15.13 -4.19 -8.84
N PRO A 75 -16.41 -4.19 -8.43
CA PRO A 75 -17.53 -4.59 -9.30
C PRO A 75 -17.62 -3.81 -10.61
N ALA A 76 -17.15 -2.55 -10.63
CA ALA A 76 -17.12 -1.73 -11.84
C ALA A 76 -16.23 -2.33 -12.95
N ASN A 77 -15.27 -3.18 -12.59
CA ASN A 77 -14.32 -3.82 -13.50
C ASN A 77 -14.75 -5.25 -13.88
N VAL A 78 -15.98 -5.66 -13.51
CA VAL A 78 -16.55 -6.96 -13.86
C VAL A 78 -17.73 -6.76 -14.82
N LEU A 79 -17.55 -7.22 -16.06
CA LEU A 79 -18.60 -7.17 -17.08
C LEU A 79 -19.51 -8.38 -16.93
N VAL A 80 -20.83 -8.13 -16.99
CA VAL A 80 -21.86 -9.18 -16.94
C VAL A 80 -22.69 -9.20 -18.22
N ASN A 81 -23.14 -10.39 -18.64
CA ASN A 81 -24.06 -10.55 -19.75
C ASN A 81 -25.52 -10.25 -19.33
N LYS A 82 -26.46 -10.35 -20.28
CA LYS A 82 -27.89 -10.10 -20.04
C LYS A 82 -28.53 -11.10 -19.06
N GLU A 83 -27.89 -12.23 -18.80
CA GLU A 83 -28.26 -13.24 -17.80
C GLU A 83 -27.59 -13.01 -16.43
N HIS A 84 -26.91 -11.87 -16.22
CA HIS A 84 -26.14 -11.54 -15.00
C HIS A 84 -24.98 -12.51 -14.70
N GLN A 85 -24.45 -13.17 -15.73
CA GLN A 85 -23.27 -14.02 -15.60
C GLN A 85 -22.02 -13.20 -15.92
N VAL A 86 -20.92 -13.45 -15.20
CA VAL A 86 -19.62 -12.81 -15.46
C VAL A 86 -19.16 -13.18 -16.87
N ALA A 87 -18.99 -12.16 -17.71
CA ALA A 87 -18.53 -12.29 -19.09
C ALA A 87 -17.03 -12.00 -19.23
N ALA A 88 -16.52 -10.99 -18.50
CA ALA A 88 -15.12 -10.63 -18.49
C ALA A 88 -14.76 -9.83 -17.23
N VAL A 89 -13.47 -9.82 -16.88
CA VAL A 89 -12.87 -8.91 -15.91
C VAL A 89 -11.89 -8.03 -16.66
N ILE A 90 -12.00 -6.72 -16.48
CA ILE A 90 -11.18 -5.69 -17.14
C ILE A 90 -10.28 -4.99 -16.11
N GLU A 91 -9.53 -3.98 -16.57
CA GLU A 91 -8.63 -3.17 -15.74
C GLU A 91 -7.56 -3.97 -14.97
N TRP A 92 -6.74 -4.68 -15.74
CA TRP A 92 -5.59 -5.43 -15.22
C TRP A 92 -4.33 -4.56 -15.01
N GLU A 93 -4.41 -3.24 -15.20
CA GLU A 93 -3.25 -2.33 -15.19
C GLU A 93 -2.50 -2.29 -13.84
N PHE A 94 -3.19 -2.60 -12.74
CA PHE A 94 -2.62 -2.68 -11.38
C PHE A 94 -2.35 -4.12 -10.92
N SER A 95 -2.12 -5.04 -11.87
CA SER A 95 -1.89 -6.45 -11.54
C SER A 95 -0.40 -6.76 -11.38
N TYR A 96 -0.06 -7.49 -10.32
CA TYR A 96 1.32 -7.92 -10.05
C TYR A 96 1.37 -9.24 -9.28
N ALA A 97 2.54 -9.86 -9.22
CA ALA A 97 2.76 -11.03 -8.38
C ALA A 97 2.98 -10.58 -6.92
N ALA A 98 2.08 -10.96 -6.02
CA ALA A 98 2.12 -10.60 -4.60
C ALA A 98 2.26 -11.85 -3.70
N PRO A 99 2.76 -11.71 -2.47
CA PRO A 99 2.69 -12.76 -1.46
C PRO A 99 1.24 -13.23 -1.26
N ALA A 100 1.02 -14.55 -1.11
CA ALA A 100 -0.32 -15.13 -0.98
C ALA A 100 -1.19 -14.47 0.11
N LYS A 101 -0.58 -13.92 1.17
CA LYS A 101 -1.27 -13.25 2.27
C LYS A 101 -2.10 -12.03 1.83
N PHE A 102 -1.78 -11.42 0.68
CA PHE A 102 -2.56 -10.31 0.13
C PHE A 102 -4.01 -10.75 -0.13
N LEU A 103 -4.22 -12.00 -0.55
CA LEU A 103 -5.54 -12.60 -0.75
C LEU A 103 -6.37 -12.70 0.52
N PHE A 104 -5.77 -12.56 1.71
CA PHE A 104 -6.49 -12.59 2.98
C PHE A 104 -7.00 -11.20 3.37
N SER A 105 -6.68 -10.15 2.61
CA SER A 105 -7.26 -8.83 2.87
C SER A 105 -8.69 -8.80 2.34
N PRO A 106 -9.67 -8.38 3.15
CA PRO A 106 -11.04 -8.26 2.67
C PRO A 106 -11.14 -7.17 1.59
N PRO A 107 -12.05 -7.28 0.62
CA PRO A 107 -12.19 -6.30 -0.45
C PRO A 107 -12.58 -4.93 0.11
N TRP A 108 -11.77 -3.91 -0.13
CA TRP A 108 -12.02 -2.55 0.39
C TRP A 108 -13.32 -1.94 -0.17
N TRP A 109 -13.75 -2.36 -1.36
CA TRP A 109 -14.82 -1.76 -2.14
C TRP A 109 -16.25 -2.19 -1.74
N LEU A 110 -16.46 -2.91 -0.64
CA LEU A 110 -17.80 -3.38 -0.23
C LEU A 110 -18.82 -2.24 0.04
N LEU A 111 -18.34 -1.03 0.31
CA LEU A 111 -19.17 0.17 0.44
C LEU A 111 -19.21 1.01 -0.85
N LEU A 112 -18.51 0.58 -1.91
CA LEU A 112 -18.32 1.31 -3.18
C LEU A 112 -17.64 2.68 -3.04
N THR A 113 -17.31 3.10 -1.82
CA THR A 113 -16.60 4.32 -1.46
C THR A 113 -15.38 3.92 -0.65
N ALA A 114 -14.21 4.42 -1.07
CA ALA A 114 -12.96 4.13 -0.39
C ALA A 114 -12.94 4.75 1.02
N PRO A 115 -12.24 4.17 1.99
CA PRO A 115 -12.13 4.74 3.34
C PRO A 115 -11.54 6.15 3.33
N GLU A 116 -10.68 6.48 2.37
CA GLU A 116 -10.07 7.80 2.20
C GLU A 116 -11.10 8.87 1.79
N ASP A 117 -12.11 8.49 1.01
CA ASP A 117 -13.19 9.38 0.55
C ASP A 117 -14.34 9.52 1.56
N TRP A 118 -14.28 8.80 2.69
CA TRP A 118 -15.35 8.78 3.68
C TRP A 118 -15.30 9.98 4.62
N LYS A 119 -16.12 10.99 4.33
CA LYS A 119 -16.15 12.28 5.05
C LYS A 119 -16.37 12.18 6.56
N ALA A 120 -17.07 11.15 7.03
CA ALA A 120 -17.35 10.96 8.46
C ALA A 120 -16.17 10.31 9.22
N GLY A 121 -15.08 9.96 8.51
CA GLY A 121 -13.88 9.37 9.08
C GLY A 121 -13.87 7.84 9.09
N LEU A 122 -12.69 7.28 9.37
CA LEU A 122 -12.43 5.84 9.25
C LEU A 122 -13.25 4.99 10.23
N ASP A 123 -13.50 5.48 11.45
CA ASP A 123 -14.28 4.73 12.45
C ASP A 123 -15.74 4.55 12.01
N ASP A 124 -16.34 5.61 11.45
CA ASP A 124 -17.68 5.56 10.87
C ASP A 124 -17.69 4.63 9.64
N TRP A 125 -16.70 4.75 8.75
CA TRP A 125 -16.55 3.85 7.61
C TRP A 125 -16.48 2.39 8.05
N ALA A 126 -15.67 2.08 9.07
CA ALA A 126 -15.49 0.73 9.59
C ALA A 126 -16.81 0.18 10.18
N ALA A 127 -17.56 1.00 10.92
CA ALA A 127 -18.86 0.62 11.46
C ALA A 127 -19.89 0.29 10.37
N HIS A 128 -19.81 0.94 9.20
CA HIS A 128 -20.65 0.61 8.05
C HIS A 128 -20.12 -0.59 7.27
N TYR A 129 -18.80 -0.72 7.14
CA TYR A 129 -18.10 -1.73 6.35
C TYR A 129 -18.24 -3.12 6.98
N GLU A 130 -18.04 -3.24 8.30
CA GLU A 130 -18.02 -4.53 9.00
C GLU A 130 -19.28 -5.38 8.77
N PRO A 131 -20.52 -4.85 8.88
CA PRO A 131 -21.72 -5.61 8.54
C PRO A 131 -21.75 -6.12 7.10
N ARG A 132 -21.20 -5.36 6.13
CA ARG A 132 -21.13 -5.76 4.71
C ARG A 132 -20.05 -6.82 4.51
N LEU A 133 -18.91 -6.69 5.19
CA LEU A 133 -17.90 -7.72 5.22
C LEU A 133 -18.48 -9.04 5.74
N PHE A 134 -19.25 -9.03 6.83
CA PHE A 134 -19.87 -10.25 7.33
C PHE A 134 -20.90 -10.84 6.37
N ALA A 135 -21.65 -10.01 5.63
CA ALA A 135 -22.53 -10.50 4.57
C ALA A 135 -21.74 -11.14 3.41
N PHE A 136 -20.65 -10.50 2.98
CA PHE A 136 -19.75 -11.03 1.96
C PHE A 136 -19.12 -12.35 2.39
N LEU A 137 -18.58 -12.45 3.62
CA LEU A 137 -17.96 -13.66 4.13
C LEU A 137 -18.95 -14.82 4.20
N ARG A 138 -20.22 -14.61 4.57
CA ARG A 138 -21.24 -15.67 4.52
C ARG A 138 -21.47 -16.18 3.09
N ALA A 139 -21.51 -15.28 2.11
CA ALA A 139 -21.67 -15.66 0.71
C ALA A 139 -20.43 -16.40 0.18
N LEU A 140 -19.23 -15.93 0.54
CA LEU A 140 -17.97 -16.57 0.20
C LEU A 140 -17.88 -17.99 0.80
N GLU A 141 -18.19 -18.15 2.09
CA GLU A 141 -18.21 -19.46 2.77
C GLU A 141 -19.19 -20.44 2.11
N ALA A 142 -20.38 -19.97 1.69
CA ALA A 142 -21.33 -20.80 0.96
C ALA A 142 -20.76 -21.25 -0.40
N LYS A 143 -20.12 -20.32 -1.12
CA LYS A 143 -19.53 -20.62 -2.44
C LYS A 143 -18.32 -21.54 -2.34
N GLU A 144 -17.45 -21.33 -1.35
CA GLU A 144 -16.30 -22.20 -1.06
C GLU A 144 -16.76 -23.64 -0.80
N LYS A 145 -17.82 -23.83 0.00
CA LYS A 145 -18.41 -25.16 0.25
C LYS A 145 -18.92 -25.82 -1.02
N GLU A 146 -19.65 -25.09 -1.87
CA GLU A 146 -20.12 -25.61 -3.16
C GLU A 146 -18.94 -26.06 -4.04
N LEU A 147 -17.87 -25.28 -4.11
CA LEU A 147 -16.69 -25.58 -4.91
C LEU A 147 -15.87 -26.76 -4.35
N ILE A 148 -15.81 -26.90 -3.02
CA ILE A 148 -15.19 -28.06 -2.37
C ILE A 148 -15.97 -29.33 -2.71
N ILE A 149 -17.30 -29.32 -2.58
CA ILE A 149 -18.15 -30.47 -2.91
C ILE A 149 -18.00 -30.85 -4.38
N ALA A 150 -17.89 -29.86 -5.27
CA ALA A 150 -17.69 -30.08 -6.69
C ALA A 150 -16.25 -30.48 -7.07
N GLY A 151 -15.31 -30.53 -6.11
CA GLY A 151 -13.91 -30.88 -6.34
C GLY A 151 -13.07 -29.80 -7.04
N HIS A 152 -13.57 -28.55 -7.09
CA HIS A 152 -12.91 -27.41 -7.74
C HIS A 152 -12.06 -26.57 -6.78
N LEU A 153 -12.18 -26.77 -5.46
CA LEU A 153 -11.44 -26.04 -4.43
C LEU A 153 -10.98 -27.00 -3.33
N LYS A 154 -9.75 -26.83 -2.83
CA LYS A 154 -9.26 -27.59 -1.66
C LYS A 154 -9.54 -26.82 -0.36
N GLU A 155 -9.71 -27.55 0.73
CA GLU A 155 -9.82 -26.95 2.08
C GLU A 155 -8.66 -26.02 2.44
N SER A 156 -7.45 -26.29 1.95
CA SER A 156 -6.28 -25.43 2.16
C SER A 156 -6.34 -24.08 1.41
N GLU A 157 -7.26 -23.94 0.46
CA GLU A 157 -7.37 -22.78 -0.44
C GLU A 157 -8.52 -21.84 -0.05
N ILE A 158 -9.27 -22.16 1.01
CA ILE A 158 -10.35 -21.30 1.52
C ILE A 158 -9.77 -19.99 2.08
N LEU A 159 -10.43 -18.88 1.78
CA LEU A 159 -9.99 -17.54 2.13
C LEU A 159 -10.85 -16.95 3.25
N SER A 160 -12.12 -17.34 3.36
CA SER A 160 -13.06 -16.73 4.30
C SER A 160 -12.59 -16.70 5.77
N PRO A 161 -11.95 -17.75 6.36
CA PRO A 161 -11.50 -17.67 7.75
C PRO A 161 -10.32 -16.72 7.92
N ARG A 162 -9.42 -16.68 6.93
CA ARG A 162 -8.23 -15.82 6.94
C ARG A 162 -8.60 -14.35 6.72
N MET A 163 -9.60 -14.07 5.88
CA MET A 163 -10.16 -12.72 5.71
C MET A 163 -10.80 -12.20 6.98
N ARG A 164 -11.53 -13.06 7.70
CA ARG A 164 -12.12 -12.72 9.00
C ARG A 164 -11.04 -12.36 10.02
N GLU A 165 -10.02 -13.22 10.18
CA GLU A 165 -8.89 -12.96 11.08
C GLU A 165 -8.14 -11.67 10.70
N SER A 166 -7.97 -11.41 9.40
CA SER A 166 -7.32 -10.19 8.94
C SER A 166 -8.06 -8.94 9.42
N TRP A 167 -9.40 -8.91 9.30
CA TRP A 167 -10.20 -7.75 9.72
C TRP A 167 -10.18 -7.51 11.23
N GLU A 168 -10.39 -8.55 12.03
CA GLU A 168 -10.59 -8.44 13.49
C GLU A 168 -9.35 -7.96 14.25
N PHE A 169 -8.16 -8.02 13.64
CA PHE A 169 -6.90 -7.89 14.37
C PHE A 169 -5.88 -6.91 13.78
N LEU A 170 -6.13 -6.23 12.66
CA LEU A 170 -5.03 -5.64 11.86
C LEU A 170 -4.18 -4.57 12.60
N ASP A 171 -4.77 -3.56 13.27
CA ASP A 171 -4.00 -2.58 14.06
C ASP A 171 -3.67 -3.11 15.47
N GLU A 172 -4.65 -3.68 16.16
CA GLU A 172 -4.52 -4.10 17.56
C GLU A 172 -3.53 -5.27 17.74
N LYS A 173 -3.38 -6.16 16.76
CA LYS A 173 -2.40 -7.27 16.77
C LYS A 173 -0.98 -6.77 16.87
N PHE A 174 -0.68 -5.61 16.29
CA PHE A 174 0.69 -5.10 16.24
C PHE A 174 0.97 -4.06 17.32
N PHE A 175 -0.02 -3.24 17.68
CA PHE A 175 0.16 -2.07 18.53
C PHE A 175 -0.76 -2.03 19.77
N GLY A 176 -1.56 -3.08 20.00
CA GLY A 176 -2.52 -3.16 21.10
C GLY A 176 -3.73 -2.23 20.90
N LYS A 177 -4.68 -2.23 21.85
CA LYS A 177 -5.93 -1.47 21.74
C LYS A 177 -5.69 0.03 21.56
N ASN A 178 -6.32 0.64 20.55
CA ASN A 178 -6.34 2.09 20.37
C ASN A 178 -7.63 2.70 20.94
N THR A 179 -7.72 2.81 22.26
CA THR A 179 -8.97 3.24 22.95
C THR A 179 -9.46 4.65 22.60
N SER A 180 -8.68 5.46 21.89
CA SER A 180 -9.05 6.82 21.46
C SER A 180 -9.32 6.96 19.96
N GLY A 181 -9.03 5.94 19.13
CA GLY A 181 -9.10 6.03 17.66
C GLY A 181 -8.06 6.98 17.03
N ASP A 182 -7.47 7.87 17.82
CA ASP A 182 -6.51 8.89 17.38
C ASP A 182 -5.11 8.30 17.11
N PHE A 183 -4.49 8.74 16.01
CA PHE A 183 -3.12 8.40 15.63
C PHE A 183 -2.09 8.97 16.61
N THR A 184 -2.44 10.00 17.40
CA THR A 184 -1.55 10.62 18.39
C THR A 184 -1.04 9.63 19.44
N LYS A 185 -1.81 8.60 19.81
CA LYS A 185 -1.31 7.53 20.70
C LYS A 185 -0.19 6.71 20.08
N ARG A 186 -0.14 6.63 18.75
CA ARG A 186 0.90 5.93 18.02
C ARG A 186 2.16 6.78 17.82
N LEU A 187 2.09 8.10 18.05
CA LEU A 187 3.25 8.98 18.04
C LEU A 187 4.34 8.52 19.02
N GLY A 188 3.93 8.06 20.21
CA GLY A 188 4.86 7.54 21.23
C GLY A 188 5.58 6.23 20.85
N LEU A 189 5.22 5.60 19.72
CA LEU A 189 5.90 4.42 19.20
C LEU A 189 7.10 4.77 18.31
N LEU A 190 7.23 6.04 17.93
CA LEU A 190 8.37 6.58 17.17
C LEU A 190 9.43 7.12 18.14
N PRO A 191 10.74 6.93 17.86
CA PRO A 191 11.81 7.58 18.62
C PRO A 191 11.70 9.12 18.54
N PRO A 192 12.11 9.87 19.58
CA PRO A 192 12.02 11.33 19.58
C PRO A 192 12.68 12.00 18.36
N ALA A 193 13.86 11.53 17.94
CA ALA A 193 14.54 12.04 16.74
C ALA A 193 13.70 11.85 15.47
N GLN A 194 12.90 10.79 15.38
CA GLN A 194 12.01 10.56 14.25
C GLN A 194 10.78 11.46 14.27
N VAL A 195 10.35 11.90 15.46
CA VAL A 195 9.28 12.90 15.61
C VAL A 195 9.74 14.26 15.11
N GLU A 196 10.99 14.65 15.37
CA GLU A 196 11.56 15.89 14.83
C GLU A 196 11.61 15.86 13.30
N VAL A 197 12.12 14.77 12.71
CA VAL A 197 12.11 14.56 11.25
C VAL A 197 10.69 14.60 10.66
N MET A 198 9.69 14.07 11.39
CA MET A 198 8.30 14.16 10.96
C MET A 198 7.81 15.60 10.88
N GLU A 199 8.14 16.45 11.85
CA GLU A 199 7.70 17.85 11.84
C GLU A 199 8.36 18.64 10.69
N GLU A 200 9.63 18.40 10.40
CA GLU A 200 10.30 18.95 9.22
C GLU A 200 9.66 18.46 7.92
N PHE A 201 9.33 17.16 7.86
CA PHE A 201 8.63 16.56 6.73
C PHE A 201 7.26 17.22 6.51
N VAL A 202 6.48 17.41 7.57
CA VAL A 202 5.17 18.07 7.52
C VAL A 202 5.31 19.50 7.01
N ALA A 203 6.27 20.27 7.54
CA ALA A 203 6.52 21.63 7.10
C ALA A 203 6.84 21.69 5.59
N ARG A 204 7.71 20.81 5.10
CA ARG A 204 8.03 20.70 3.67
C ARG A 204 6.80 20.37 2.83
N LYS A 205 6.00 19.36 3.22
CA LYS A 205 4.80 18.97 2.47
C LYS A 205 3.75 20.08 2.43
N MET A 206 3.61 20.85 3.50
CA MET A 206 2.70 22.01 3.54
C MET A 206 3.17 23.12 2.59
N ASP A 207 4.47 23.45 2.58
CA ASP A 207 5.06 24.41 1.63
C ASP A 207 4.89 23.94 0.17
N GLU A 208 5.12 22.65 -0.12
CA GLU A 208 4.88 22.08 -1.45
C GLU A 208 3.42 22.25 -1.91
N LYS A 209 2.46 21.99 -1.02
CA LYS A 209 1.03 22.17 -1.28
C LYS A 209 0.69 23.63 -1.58
N GLU A 210 1.23 24.57 -0.79
CA GLU A 210 1.03 26.00 -1.00
C GLU A 210 1.58 26.47 -2.35
N ARG A 211 2.79 26.02 -2.72
CA ARG A 211 3.44 26.36 -4.00
C ARG A 211 2.72 25.79 -5.22
N GLN A 212 2.08 24.64 -5.08
CA GLN A 212 1.33 23.98 -6.16
C GLN A 212 -0.09 24.49 -6.32
N THR A 213 -0.58 25.31 -5.38
CA THR A 213 -1.84 26.00 -5.55
C THR A 213 -1.64 27.07 -6.63
N CYS A 214 -1.96 26.74 -7.89
CA CYS A 214 -1.81 27.64 -9.04
C CYS A 214 -2.35 29.05 -8.70
N PRO A 215 -1.64 30.14 -9.04
CA PRO A 215 -2.15 31.49 -8.89
C PRO A 215 -3.52 31.69 -9.58
N CYS A 216 -3.77 30.94 -10.67
CA CYS A 216 -5.04 30.92 -11.39
C CYS A 216 -6.23 30.43 -10.55
N ALA A 217 -5.99 29.54 -9.56
CA ALA A 217 -7.03 29.08 -8.63
C ALA A 217 -7.43 30.17 -7.62
N ARG A 218 -6.64 31.25 -7.47
CA ARG A 218 -6.97 32.39 -6.60
C ARG A 218 -7.78 33.48 -7.32
N SER A 219 -7.76 33.52 -8.66
CA SER A 219 -8.35 34.62 -9.44
C SER A 219 -9.67 34.29 -10.12
N GLY A 220 -10.20 33.06 -9.99
CA GLY A 220 -11.48 32.68 -10.61
C GLY A 220 -11.50 32.85 -12.13
N GLN A 221 -10.33 32.77 -12.78
CA GLN A 221 -10.20 32.86 -14.23
C GLN A 221 -9.65 31.55 -14.75
N ASP A 222 -10.50 30.82 -15.46
CA ASP A 222 -10.18 29.63 -16.23
C ASP A 222 -9.08 29.98 -17.25
N ALA A 223 -7.86 29.58 -16.96
CA ALA A 223 -6.78 29.54 -17.94
C ALA A 223 -6.31 28.08 -18.02
N TYR A 224 -6.79 27.39 -19.04
CA TYR A 224 -6.21 26.15 -19.55
C TYR A 224 -4.75 26.44 -19.94
N ALA A 225 -3.82 26.28 -19.00
CA ALA A 225 -2.39 26.28 -19.26
C ALA A 225 -1.91 24.82 -19.25
N GLU A 226 -1.86 24.21 -20.43
CA GLU A 226 -1.45 22.81 -20.63
C GLU A 226 0.04 22.54 -20.30
N ASP A 227 0.84 23.59 -20.03
CA ASP A 227 2.31 23.51 -20.01
C ASP A 227 3.00 23.53 -18.63
N VAL A 228 2.28 23.41 -17.51
CA VAL A 228 2.89 23.56 -16.15
C VAL A 228 3.30 22.23 -15.49
N TRP A 229 3.09 21.09 -16.16
CA TRP A 229 3.32 19.77 -15.53
C TRP A 229 4.78 19.28 -15.58
N TYR A 230 5.62 19.79 -16.49
CA TYR A 230 7.00 19.33 -16.66
C TYR A 230 8.01 20.48 -16.72
N THR A 231 8.78 20.66 -15.64
CA THR A 231 10.06 21.38 -15.68
C THR A 231 11.19 20.37 -15.89
N PRO A 232 11.87 20.37 -17.05
CA PRO A 232 13.02 19.49 -17.29
C PRO A 232 14.14 19.80 -16.28
N GLY A 233 14.61 18.79 -15.55
CA GLY A 233 15.72 18.93 -14.61
C GLY A 233 15.34 19.02 -13.12
N ALA A 234 14.06 18.90 -12.75
CA ALA A 234 13.67 18.67 -11.37
C ALA A 234 14.08 17.25 -10.93
N GLN A 235 15.34 17.05 -10.58
CA GLN A 235 15.77 15.82 -9.91
C GLN A 235 15.03 15.73 -8.57
N SER A 236 14.28 14.64 -8.43
CA SER A 236 13.63 14.28 -7.19
C SER A 236 14.69 13.72 -6.25
N GLU A 237 15.47 14.61 -5.62
CA GLU A 237 16.42 14.20 -4.58
C GLU A 237 15.62 13.63 -3.40
N MET A 238 15.91 12.39 -3.00
CA MET A 238 15.39 11.84 -1.74
C MET A 238 15.84 12.79 -0.63
N PRO A 239 14.93 13.34 0.19
CA PRO A 239 15.34 14.07 1.39
C PRO A 239 16.25 13.14 2.20
N PRO A 240 17.41 13.63 2.68
CA PRO A 240 18.21 12.85 3.62
C PRO A 240 17.31 12.42 4.79
N ASP A 241 17.48 11.18 5.24
CA ASP A 241 16.81 10.61 6.41
C ASP A 241 15.28 10.42 6.35
N ILE A 242 14.66 10.39 5.16
CA ILE A 242 13.23 10.03 5.04
C ILE A 242 12.92 8.59 5.52
N LEU A 243 13.92 7.73 5.44
CA LEU A 243 13.90 6.36 5.98
C LEU A 243 14.26 6.32 7.48
N GLY A 244 14.35 7.48 8.14
CA GLY A 244 14.70 7.65 9.55
C GLY A 244 16.20 7.77 9.80
N VAL A 245 16.55 8.49 10.87
CA VAL A 245 17.90 8.53 11.44
C VAL A 245 18.20 7.18 12.09
N GLY A 246 19.18 6.45 11.54
CA GLY A 246 19.75 5.25 12.14
C GLY A 246 19.20 3.92 11.60
N ILE A 247 19.53 3.57 10.36
CA ILE A 247 19.78 2.18 9.98
C ILE A 247 21.03 2.13 9.10
N SER A 248 21.99 1.34 9.57
CA SER A 248 23.20 0.88 8.89
C SER A 248 22.98 0.65 7.40
N THR A 249 23.87 1.25 6.59
CA THR A 249 24.11 0.84 5.20
C THR A 249 24.11 -0.69 5.11
N ALA A 250 23.20 -1.26 4.34
CA ALA A 250 23.32 -2.64 3.91
C ALA A 250 24.59 -2.79 3.06
N PRO A 251 25.39 -3.86 3.21
CA PRO A 251 26.63 -4.02 2.47
C PRO A 251 26.29 -4.34 1.00
N GLY A 252 26.56 -3.38 0.12
CA GLY A 252 26.25 -3.55 -1.30
C GLY A 252 26.56 -2.35 -2.20
N ALA A 253 26.89 -1.18 -1.64
CA ALA A 253 27.45 -0.08 -2.42
C ALA A 253 28.91 -0.42 -2.78
N ARG A 254 29.11 -1.17 -3.87
CA ARG A 254 30.39 -1.18 -4.56
C ARG A 254 30.52 0.15 -5.31
N ASP A 255 31.58 0.85 -4.96
CA ASP A 255 31.98 2.13 -5.52
C ASP A 255 32.14 2.01 -7.04
N GLY A 256 31.55 2.96 -7.75
CA GLY A 256 31.50 3.01 -9.20
C GLY A 256 32.81 3.55 -9.75
N SER A 257 33.80 2.70 -9.91
CA SER A 257 34.92 2.93 -10.80
C SER A 257 35.42 1.61 -11.36
N ASP A 258 34.84 1.17 -12.48
CA ASP A 258 35.58 0.39 -13.47
C ASP A 258 34.85 0.46 -14.82
N THR A 259 35.54 1.04 -15.79
CA THR A 259 35.14 1.15 -17.20
C THR A 259 34.90 -0.23 -17.83
N PRO A 260 33.90 -0.39 -18.72
CA PRO A 260 33.58 -1.69 -19.30
C PRO A 260 34.61 -2.06 -20.38
N ARG A 261 35.26 -3.21 -20.21
CA ARG A 261 35.91 -3.94 -21.31
C ARG A 261 35.01 -5.06 -21.79
N GLU A 262 34.76 -5.04 -23.09
CA GLU A 262 34.16 -6.12 -23.86
C GLU A 262 34.85 -7.47 -23.59
N ALA A 263 34.06 -8.52 -23.39
CA ALA A 263 34.40 -9.86 -23.86
C ALA A 263 33.12 -10.67 -24.04
N ALA A 264 33.01 -11.26 -25.23
CA ALA A 264 31.90 -12.05 -25.72
C ALA A 264 31.87 -13.48 -25.15
N SER A 265 30.73 -14.11 -25.41
CA SER A 265 30.56 -15.53 -25.74
C SER A 265 30.20 -16.52 -24.61
N ASN A 266 29.06 -17.17 -24.89
CA ASN A 266 28.78 -18.61 -24.81
C ASN A 266 28.26 -19.27 -23.52
N ALA A 267 27.21 -20.06 -23.78
CA ALA A 267 26.69 -21.24 -23.07
C ALA A 267 26.13 -20.98 -21.66
N GLY A 268 25.02 -21.56 -21.21
CA GLY A 268 24.27 -22.73 -21.62
C GLY A 268 23.71 -23.34 -20.32
N TRP A 269 22.39 -23.58 -20.30
CA TRP A 269 21.59 -24.45 -19.42
C TRP A 269 22.18 -24.98 -18.09
N ILE A 270 21.45 -24.79 -16.98
CA ILE A 270 20.52 -25.76 -16.33
C ILE A 270 19.52 -24.93 -15.51
#